data_AF-A0A674INL5-F1
#
_entry.id   AF-A0A674INL5-F1
#
_cell.length_a   1.000
_cell.length_b   1.000
_cell.length_c   1.000
_cell.angle_alpha   90.00
_cell.angle_beta   90.00
_cell.angle_gamma   90.00
#
_symmetry.space_group_name_H-M   'P 1'
#
loop_
_entity.id
_entity.type
_entity.pdbx_description
1 polymer ?
#
loop_
_entity_poly.entity_id
_entity_poly.type
_entity_poly.pdbx_seq_one_letter_code
_entity_poly.pdbx_strand_id
1 'polypeptide(L)'
;CRHISTFRSLFSGRNEGSREARTSVIIFNETFLFHLAEPVAGACTVLVSIYEMNSRARGSNRQLIGQAVLGKRSPSEANDHWALMMQSVQQPVAKWHPLLL
;
A
#
# COMPACT_ATOMS: atom_id res chain seq x y z
N CYS A 1 18.75 -9.13 6.82
CA CYS A 1 17.94 -8.00 6.31
C CYS A 1 16.60 -8.53 5.82
N ARG A 2 15.48 -8.02 6.31
CA ARG A 2 14.15 -8.45 5.83
C ARG A 2 13.75 -7.62 4.63
N HIS A 3 13.41 -8.29 3.54
CA HIS A 3 13.00 -7.66 2.30
C HIS A 3 11.50 -7.40 2.37
N ILE A 4 11.07 -6.14 2.25
CA ILE A 4 9.66 -5.78 2.13
C ILE A 4 9.34 -5.64 0.64
N SER A 5 8.98 -6.75 0.00
CA SER A 5 8.53 -6.73 -1.39
C SER A 5 7.03 -6.51 -1.44
N THR A 6 6.60 -5.25 -1.49
CA THR A 6 5.17 -4.93 -1.67
C THR A 6 4.82 -4.98 -3.15
N PHE A 7 4.39 -6.13 -3.65
CA PHE A 7 3.75 -6.20 -4.97
C PHE A 7 2.35 -5.60 -4.87
N ARG A 8 2.09 -4.51 -5.61
CA ARG A 8 0.80 -3.82 -5.56
C ARG A 8 0.17 -3.67 -6.94
N SER A 9 -1.05 -4.17 -7.03
CA SER A 9 -2.05 -3.75 -8.01
C SER A 9 -3.14 -2.96 -7.23
N LEU A 10 -3.77 -1.98 -7.86
CA LEU A 10 -4.76 -1.09 -7.23
C LEU A 10 -6.14 -1.28 -7.88
N PHE A 11 -7.20 -1.30 -7.07
CA PHE A 11 -8.59 -1.28 -7.54
C PHE A 11 -9.31 -0.08 -6.89
N SER A 12 -9.88 0.82 -7.71
CA SER A 12 -10.69 1.95 -7.26
C SER A 12 -12.11 1.78 -7.81
N GLY A 13 -13.12 1.78 -6.93
CA GLY A 13 -14.53 1.62 -7.31
C GLY A 13 -15.37 2.77 -6.75
N ARG A 14 -16.21 3.38 -7.60
CA ARG A 14 -17.30 4.27 -7.17
C ARG A 14 -18.53 4.02 -8.05
N ASN A 15 -19.69 3.84 -7.43
CA ASN A 15 -20.99 3.74 -8.08
C ASN A 15 -21.99 4.67 -7.38
N GLU A 16 -22.61 5.58 -8.15
CA GLU A 16 -24.03 5.92 -8.09
C GLU A 16 -24.37 6.78 -9.32
N GLY A 17 -25.14 6.21 -10.27
CA GLY A 17 -25.74 6.94 -11.40
C GLY A 17 -25.05 6.82 -12.78
N SER A 18 -25.32 5.71 -13.49
CA SER A 18 -25.28 5.57 -14.97
C SER A 18 -23.93 5.57 -15.74
N ARG A 19 -23.72 4.46 -16.46
CA ARG A 19 -22.81 4.14 -17.59
C ARG A 19 -21.31 3.94 -17.27
N GLU A 20 -21.01 2.68 -16.97
CA GLU A 20 -19.71 2.02 -17.09
C GLU A 20 -18.57 2.66 -16.27
N ALA A 21 -18.51 2.26 -15.00
CA ALA A 21 -17.35 2.49 -14.14
C ALA A 21 -16.09 1.94 -14.82
N ARG A 22 -15.24 2.82 -15.35
CA ARG A 22 -13.92 2.43 -15.88
C ARG A 22 -13.08 1.98 -14.70
N THR A 23 -12.99 0.67 -14.53
CA THR A 23 -12.16 0.04 -13.50
C THR A 23 -10.71 0.11 -13.95
N SER A 24 -9.97 1.10 -13.47
CA SER A 24 -8.56 1.25 -13.80
C SER A 24 -7.71 0.43 -12.83
N VAL A 25 -7.11 -0.64 -13.33
CA VAL A 25 -6.07 -1.39 -12.61
C VAL A 25 -4.71 -0.81 -13.01
N ILE A 26 -3.92 -0.41 -12.01
CA ILE A 26 -2.55 0.08 -12.21
C ILE A 26 -1.59 -0.96 -11.64
N ILE A 27 -0.58 -1.33 -12.44
CA ILE A 27 0.49 -2.26 -12.06
C ILE A 27 1.77 -1.44 -11.94
N PHE A 28 2.35 -1.39 -10.72
CA PHE A 28 3.57 -0.63 -10.48
C PHE A 28 4.84 -1.50 -10.60
N ASN A 29 4.82 -2.75 -10.13
CA ASN A 29 5.98 -3.65 -10.10
C ASN A 29 7.26 -3.02 -9.50
N GLU A 30 7.12 -2.07 -8.59
CA GLU A 30 8.22 -1.42 -7.89
C GLU A 30 8.54 -2.15 -6.57
N THR A 31 9.78 -2.06 -6.12
CA THR A 31 10.24 -2.66 -4.86
C THR A 31 10.94 -1.61 -4.00
N PHE A 32 10.59 -1.56 -2.72
CA PHE A 32 11.17 -0.65 -1.74
C PHE A 32 11.93 -1.45 -0.68
N LEU A 33 13.23 -1.20 -0.54
CA LEU A 33 14.07 -1.89 0.44
C LEU A 33 14.32 -1.00 1.66
N PHE A 34 14.01 -1.52 2.85
CA PHE A 34 14.26 -0.86 4.12
C PHE A 34 15.25 -1.66 4.97
N HIS A 35 16.32 -1.01 5.42
CA HIS A 35 17.26 -1.59 6.38
C HIS A 35 16.81 -1.25 7.80
N LEU A 36 16.21 -2.21 8.49
CA LEU A 36 15.71 -2.05 9.86
C LEU A 36 16.46 -2.98 10.81
N ALA A 37 16.86 -2.45 11.97
CA ALA A 37 17.33 -3.26 13.08
C ALA A 37 16.16 -4.09 13.65
N GLU A 38 16.43 -5.30 14.10
CA GLU A 38 15.40 -6.27 14.51
C GLU A 38 14.46 -5.77 15.63
N PRO A 39 14.93 -5.01 16.65
CA PRO A 39 14.03 -4.39 17.63
C PRO A 39 13.06 -3.36 17.02
N VAL A 40 13.50 -2.66 15.97
CA VAL A 40 12.74 -1.60 15.29
C VAL A 40 11.73 -2.21 14.32
N ALA A 41 12.08 -3.32 13.65
CA ALA A 41 11.18 -4.01 12.75
C ALA A 41 9.88 -4.46 13.44
N GLY A 42 9.94 -4.89 14.71
CA GLY A 42 8.74 -5.27 15.47
C GLY A 42 7.79 -4.11 15.84
N ALA A 43 8.26 -2.85 15.76
CA ALA A 43 7.54 -1.66 16.19
C ALA A 43 7.30 -0.63 15.06
N CYS A 44 7.81 -0.89 13.86
CA CYS A 44 7.68 0.01 12.72
C CYS A 44 6.26 -0.01 12.12
N THR A 45 5.94 1.05 11.37
CA THR A 45 4.73 1.16 10.57
C THR A 45 5.10 1.72 9.20
N VAL A 46 4.57 1.11 8.15
CA VAL A 46 4.73 1.54 6.76
C VAL A 46 3.40 2.12 6.28
N LEU A 47 3.42 3.39 5.88
CA LEU A 47 2.27 4.10 5.29
C LEU A 47 2.45 4.15 3.77
N VAL A 48 1.52 3.55 3.04
CA VAL A 48 1.49 3.56 1.57
C VAL A 48 0.41 4.53 1.11
N SER A 49 0.80 5.67 0.56
CA SER A 49 -0.11 6.70 0.05
C SER A 49 -0.11 6.73 -1.47
N ILE A 50 -1.30 6.75 -2.08
CA ILE A 50 -1.46 6.80 -3.52
C ILE A 50 -1.97 8.17 -3.91
N TYR A 51 -1.26 8.83 -4.83
CA TYR A 51 -1.62 10.14 -5.32
C TYR A 51 -1.91 10.08 -6.82
N GLU A 52 -2.95 10.77 -7.24
CA GLU A 52 -3.14 11.16 -8.63
C GLU A 52 -2.27 12.38 -8.90
N MET A 53 -1.48 12.34 -9.97
CA MET A 53 -0.71 13.49 -10.45
C MET A 53 -1.42 14.10 -11.64
N ASN A 54 -1.91 15.32 -11.51
CA ASN A 54 -2.53 16.02 -12.61
C ASN A 54 -1.51 16.96 -13.28
N SER A 55 -0.98 16.47 -14.41
CA SER A 55 0.11 17.06 -15.19
C SER A 55 -0.21 18.42 -15.83
N ARG A 56 -1.45 18.90 -15.74
CA ARG A 56 -1.89 20.13 -16.42
C ARG A 56 -2.00 21.37 -15.52
N ALA A 57 -1.84 21.24 -14.19
CA ALA A 57 -1.93 22.41 -13.31
C ALA A 57 -0.56 23.05 -13.05
N ARG A 58 -0.56 24.39 -12.99
CA ARG A 58 0.59 25.18 -12.54
C ARG A 58 0.64 25.14 -11.00
N GLY A 59 1.33 24.14 -10.42
CA GLY A 59 1.50 23.97 -8.97
C GLY A 59 1.64 22.50 -8.53
N SER A 60 1.75 22.25 -7.21
CA SER A 60 1.66 20.89 -6.65
C SER A 60 0.23 20.39 -6.78
N ASN A 61 -0.04 19.60 -7.83
CA ASN A 61 -1.36 19.06 -8.11
C ASN A 61 -1.38 17.54 -7.88
N ARG A 62 -1.01 17.15 -6.66
CA ARG A 62 -1.15 15.79 -6.16
C ARG A 62 -2.44 15.68 -5.35
N GLN A 63 -3.38 14.90 -5.84
CA GLN A 63 -4.60 14.56 -5.12
C GLN A 63 -4.43 13.20 -4.45
N LEU A 64 -4.67 13.11 -3.14
CA LEU A 64 -4.66 11.84 -2.43
C LEU A 64 -5.84 10.98 -2.89
N ILE A 65 -5.55 9.79 -3.42
CA ILE A 65 -6.56 8.77 -3.74
C ILE A 65 -6.89 7.95 -2.50
N GLY A 66 -5.89 7.65 -1.68
CA GLY A 66 -6.06 6.94 -0.42
C GLY A 66 -4.76 6.36 0.14
N GLN A 67 -4.86 5.78 1.33
CA GLN A 67 -3.73 5.26 2.10
C GLN A 67 -3.98 3.85 2.61
N ALA A 68 -2.90 3.10 2.81
CA ALA A 68 -2.90 1.83 3.54
C ALA A 68 -1.79 1.86 4.60
N VAL A 69 -2.07 1.34 5.78
CA VAL A 69 -1.15 1.29 6.91
C VAL A 69 -0.79 -0.15 7.19
N LEU A 70 0.50 -0.49 7.22
CA LEU A 70 1.02 -1.82 7.56
C LEU A 70 1.88 -1.70 8.82
N GLY A 71 1.68 -2.58 9.80
CA GLY A 71 2.47 -2.57 11.02
C GLY A 71 1.71 -3.07 12.24
N LYS A 72 2.39 -3.19 13.37
CA LYS A 72 1.86 -3.77 14.61
C LYS A 72 0.62 -3.06 15.19
N ARG A 73 0.38 -1.81 14.78
CA ARG A 73 -0.78 -1.00 15.24
C ARG A 73 -1.78 -0.70 14.11
N SER A 74 -1.71 -1.43 13.00
CA SER A 74 -2.64 -1.28 11.89
C SER A 74 -3.97 -2.01 12.15
N PRO A 75 -5.05 -1.72 11.39
CA PRO A 75 -6.30 -2.48 11.45
C PRO A 75 -6.06 -4.00 11.30
N SER A 76 -6.96 -4.85 11.81
CA SER A 76 -6.69 -6.30 11.95
C SER A 76 -6.17 -6.95 10.66
N GLU A 77 -6.81 -6.68 9.52
CA GLU A 77 -6.41 -7.26 8.22
C GLU A 77 -4.99 -6.89 7.78
N ALA A 78 -4.56 -5.67 8.09
CA ALA A 78 -3.22 -5.18 7.82
C ALA A 78 -2.19 -5.69 8.84
N ASN A 79 -2.63 -5.91 10.08
CA ASN A 79 -1.82 -6.47 11.13
C ASN A 79 -1.47 -7.94 10.83
N ASP A 80 -2.41 -8.70 10.27
CA ASP A 80 -2.17 -10.08 9.82
C ASP A 80 -1.09 -10.15 8.73
N HIS A 81 -1.11 -9.21 7.77
CA HIS A 81 -0.07 -9.12 6.75
C HIS A 81 1.32 -8.89 7.38
N TRP A 82 1.38 -7.96 8.34
CA TRP A 82 2.61 -7.66 9.07
C TRP A 82 3.12 -8.86 9.87
N ALA A 83 2.22 -9.58 10.56
CA ALA A 83 2.56 -10.78 11.30
C ALA A 83 3.15 -11.86 10.39
N LEU A 84 2.55 -12.09 9.22
CA LEU A 84 3.06 -13.05 8.22
C LEU A 84 4.44 -12.63 7.70
N MET A 85 4.67 -11.35 7.43
CA MET A 85 6.00 -10.84 7.02
C MET A 85 7.06 -11.02 8.11
N MET A 86 6.69 -10.84 9.38
CA MET A 86 7.59 -11.03 10.53
C MET A 86 7.88 -12.50 10.82
N GLN A 87 6.98 -13.41 10.46
CA GLN A 87 7.20 -14.86 10.59
C GLN A 87 7.92 -15.45 9.37
N SER A 88 7.75 -14.85 8.19
CA SER A 88 8.35 -15.32 6.95
C SER A 88 9.84 -14.92 6.85
N VAL A 89 10.71 -15.91 6.70
CA VAL A 89 12.16 -15.70 6.49
C VAL A 89 12.47 -15.91 5.03
N GLN A 90 13.01 -14.89 4.36
CA GLN A 90 13.39 -14.90 2.93
C GLN A 90 12.24 -15.23 1.95
N GLN A 91 11.01 -15.24 2.43
CA GLN A 91 9.80 -15.50 1.65
C GLN A 91 9.00 -14.21 1.55
N PRO A 92 8.74 -13.69 0.34
CA PRO A 92 7.89 -12.52 0.17
C PRO A 92 6.44 -12.88 0.50
N VAL A 93 5.73 -11.97 1.18
CA VAL A 93 4.29 -12.09 1.47
C VAL A 93 3.56 -11.01 0.69
N ALA A 94 2.50 -11.40 -0.02
CA ALA A 94 1.64 -10.48 -0.74
C ALA A 94 0.21 -10.60 -0.18
N LYS A 95 -0.38 -9.48 0.22
CA LYS A 95 -1.79 -9.37 0.64
C LYS A 95 -2.40 -8.09 0.08
N TRP A 96 -3.66 -8.16 -0.31
CA TRP A 96 -4.45 -6.99 -0.72
C TRP A 96 -4.82 -6.14 0.50
N HIS A 97 -4.78 -4.82 0.33
CA HIS A 97 -5.19 -3.85 1.36
C HIS A 97 -6.15 -2.84 0.75
N PRO A 98 -7.32 -2.60 1.37
CA PRO A 98 -8.18 -1.49 0.96
C PRO A 98 -7.45 -0.17 1.18
N LEU A 99 -7.74 0.80 0.32
CA LEU A 99 -7.31 2.18 0.51
C LEU A 99 -8.36 2.93 1.30
N LEU A 100 -7.93 3.57 2.38
CA LEU A 100 -8.75 4.41 3.25
C LEU A 100 -8.39 5.88 3.05
N LEU A 101 -9.37 6.77 3.27
CA LEU A 101 -9.19 8.23 3.26
C LEU A 101 -9.09 8.78 4.68
#